data_AF-A0A6A6U8Y4-F1
#
_entry.id   AF-A0A6A6U8Y4-F1
#
_cell.length_a   1.000
_cell.length_b   1.000
_cell.length_c   1.000
_cell.angle_alpha   90.00
_cell.angle_beta   90.00
_cell.angle_gamma   90.00
#
_symmetry.space_group_name_H-M   'P 1'
#
loop_
_entity.id
_entity.type
_entity.pdbx_description
1 polymer ?
#
loop_
_entity_poly.entity_id
_entity_poly.type
_entity_poly.pdbx_seq_one_letter_code
_entity_poly.pdbx_strand_id
1 'polypeptide(L)'
;MIFHASSQIHGAEAVYWLSRSYGSKSGSHVTPAKDMKDWLISLVVQEDPNSLTWSPSLTKPACPKYGSERRTLFVTEQGVQNLMDMDMAEKCDFWNNNSQITRI
;
A
#
# COMPACT_ATOMS: atom_id res chain seq x y z
N MET A 1 1.89 -19.49 18.38
CA MET A 1 2.27 -18.42 17.43
C MET A 1 1.15 -17.41 17.40
N ILE A 2 1.39 -16.17 17.81
CA ILE A 2 0.39 -15.09 17.73
C ILE A 2 0.67 -14.35 16.41
N PHE A 3 -0.31 -14.37 15.50
CA PHE A 3 -0.24 -13.63 14.24
C PHE A 3 -0.93 -12.30 14.45
N HIS A 4 -0.15 -11.22 14.58
CA HIS A 4 -0.68 -9.86 14.66
C HIS A 4 -1.10 -9.42 13.26
N ALA A 5 -2.30 -9.81 12.84
CA ALA A 5 -2.93 -9.20 11.67
C ALA A 5 -3.43 -7.79 12.05
N SER A 6 -3.38 -6.88 11.09
CA SER A 6 -4.10 -5.60 11.17
C SER A 6 -5.60 -5.86 11.41
N SER A 7 -6.32 -4.86 11.91
CA SER A 7 -7.80 -4.90 11.97
C SER A 7 -8.46 -4.95 10.60
N GLN A 8 -7.69 -4.73 9.53
CA GLN A 8 -8.16 -4.80 8.15
C GLN A 8 -8.33 -6.25 7.69
N ILE A 9 -9.48 -6.54 7.07
CA ILE A 9 -9.76 -7.85 6.46
C ILE A 9 -9.06 -7.99 5.11
N HIS A 10 -8.71 -9.21 4.71
CA HIS A 10 -8.17 -9.47 3.38
C HIS A 10 -9.15 -9.02 2.28
N GLY A 11 -8.66 -8.27 1.30
CA GLY A 11 -9.48 -7.69 0.23
C GLY A 11 -10.16 -6.36 0.58
N ALA A 12 -9.92 -5.80 1.79
CA ALA A 12 -10.46 -4.51 2.18
C ALA A 12 -9.98 -3.37 1.26
N GLU A 13 -8.81 -3.50 0.63
CA GLU A 13 -8.23 -2.49 -0.27
C GLU A 13 -9.06 -2.28 -1.55
N ALA A 14 -9.87 -3.28 -1.95
CA ALA A 14 -10.72 -3.23 -3.13
C ALA A 14 -11.60 -1.97 -3.20
N VAL A 15 -12.08 -1.49 -2.05
CA VAL A 15 -12.96 -0.32 -2.01
C VAL A 15 -12.24 0.97 -2.41
N TYR A 16 -10.93 1.08 -2.21
CA TYR A 16 -10.18 2.30 -2.48
C TYR A 16 -9.89 2.47 -3.98
N TRP A 17 -9.55 1.41 -4.70
CA TRP A 17 -9.19 1.50 -6.12
C TRP A 17 -10.26 1.02 -7.12
N LEU A 18 -11.16 0.10 -6.75
CA LEU A 18 -12.17 -0.46 -7.68
C LEU A 18 -13.54 0.21 -7.57
N SER A 19 -13.83 0.85 -6.45
CA SER A 19 -15.11 1.54 -6.29
C SER A 19 -15.13 2.84 -7.08
N ARG A 20 -16.13 2.93 -7.97
CA ARG A 20 -16.46 4.15 -8.73
C ARG A 20 -17.15 5.21 -7.87
N SER A 21 -17.70 4.81 -6.72
CA SER A 21 -18.43 5.68 -5.81
C SER A 21 -17.69 5.92 -4.48
N TYR A 22 -16.42 5.52 -4.37
CA TYR A 22 -15.62 5.80 -3.18
C TYR A 22 -15.53 7.32 -2.96
N GLY A 23 -15.90 7.80 -1.77
CA GLY A 23 -16.02 9.23 -1.50
C GLY A 23 -17.42 9.83 -1.67
N SER A 24 -18.41 9.07 -2.18
CA SER A 24 -19.80 9.55 -2.33
C SER A 24 -20.59 9.60 -1.02
N LYS A 25 -20.10 8.94 0.04
CA LYS A 25 -20.70 8.98 1.38
C LYS A 25 -19.94 9.94 2.29
N SER A 26 -20.69 10.72 3.06
CA SER A 26 -20.18 11.48 4.21
C SER A 26 -19.31 10.58 5.10
N GLY A 27 -18.10 11.02 5.45
CA GLY A 27 -17.14 10.27 6.27
C GLY A 27 -16.17 9.38 5.51
N SER A 28 -16.27 9.28 4.17
CA SER A 28 -15.28 8.53 3.38
C SER A 28 -13.95 9.29 3.31
N HIS A 29 -12.85 8.64 3.68
CA HIS A 29 -11.50 9.22 3.55
C HIS A 29 -11.06 9.17 2.09
N VAL A 30 -11.36 10.21 1.32
CA VAL A 30 -11.11 10.26 -0.13
C VAL A 30 -9.61 10.33 -0.46
N THR A 31 -8.78 10.84 0.45
CA THR A 31 -7.36 11.08 0.20
C THR A 31 -6.56 9.80 -0.07
N PRO A 32 -6.57 8.76 0.78
CA PRO A 32 -5.84 7.51 0.49
C PRO A 32 -6.26 6.83 -0.81
N ALA A 33 -7.56 6.83 -1.13
CA ALA A 33 -8.03 6.25 -2.39
C ALA A 33 -7.54 7.01 -3.62
N LYS A 34 -7.46 8.35 -3.55
CA LYS A 34 -6.90 9.16 -4.63
C LYS A 34 -5.40 8.88 -4.79
N ASP A 35 -4.65 8.85 -3.69
CA ASP A 35 -3.21 8.54 -3.71
C ASP A 35 -2.94 7.16 -4.34
N MET A 36 -3.68 6.13 -3.90
CA MET A 36 -3.57 4.77 -4.42
C MET A 36 -3.88 4.66 -5.92
N LYS A 37 -4.98 5.30 -6.38
CA LYS A 37 -5.32 5.31 -7.81
C LYS A 37 -4.27 6.02 -8.64
N ASP A 38 -3.74 7.13 -8.12
CA ASP A 38 -2.75 7.93 -8.82
C ASP A 38 -1.40 7.22 -8.95
N TRP A 39 -0.91 6.55 -7.89
CA TRP A 39 0.26 5.65 -7.99
C TRP A 39 0.04 4.50 -8.97
N LEU A 40 -1.14 3.86 -8.93
CA LEU A 40 -1.44 2.73 -9.81
C LEU A 40 -1.45 3.14 -11.29
N ILE A 41 -2.11 4.27 -11.60
CA ILE A 41 -2.16 4.79 -12.97
C ILE A 41 -0.75 5.18 -13.44
N SER A 42 0.04 5.86 -12.61
CA SER A 42 1.42 6.23 -12.93
C SER A 42 2.27 5.01 -13.22
N LEU A 43 2.19 3.98 -12.38
CA LEU A 43 2.93 2.74 -12.57
C LEU A 43 2.55 2.05 -13.89
N VAL A 44 1.25 1.97 -14.22
CA VAL A 44 0.79 1.29 -15.44
C VAL A 44 1.21 2.04 -16.71
N VAL A 45 1.27 3.37 -16.68
CA VAL A 45 1.56 4.19 -17.87
C VAL A 45 3.05 4.48 -18.05
N GLN A 46 3.78 4.67 -16.94
CA GLN A 46 5.17 5.14 -16.94
C GLN A 46 6.17 4.13 -16.35
N GLU A 47 5.69 2.99 -15.85
CA GLU A 47 6.51 2.01 -15.11
C GLU A 47 7.14 2.58 -13.82
N ASP A 48 6.71 3.77 -13.40
CA ASP A 48 7.14 4.44 -12.17
C ASP A 48 5.92 5.09 -11.48
N PRO A 49 5.56 4.70 -10.25
CA PRO A 49 4.43 5.26 -9.52
C PRO A 49 4.57 6.76 -9.20
N ASN A 50 5.79 7.31 -9.28
CA ASN A 50 6.10 8.70 -8.93
C ASN A 50 6.22 9.63 -10.15
N SER A 51 6.24 9.08 -11.37
CA SER A 51 6.53 9.85 -12.59
C SER A 51 5.45 10.88 -12.94
N LEU A 52 4.19 10.55 -12.70
CA LEU A 52 3.06 11.41 -13.05
C LEU A 52 2.03 11.47 -11.91
N THR A 53 1.40 12.65 -11.80
CA THR A 53 0.27 12.91 -10.92
C THR A 53 -0.92 13.36 -11.76
N TRP A 54 -1.97 12.56 -11.83
CA TRP A 54 -3.20 12.85 -12.58
C TRP A 54 -4.17 13.72 -11.80
N SER A 55 -4.03 13.78 -10.48
CA SER A 55 -4.80 14.68 -9.62
C SER A 55 -3.97 15.92 -9.25
N PRO A 56 -4.13 17.07 -9.93
CA PRO A 56 -3.21 18.20 -9.81
C PRO A 56 -3.13 18.82 -8.41
N SER A 57 -4.18 18.63 -7.59
CA SER A 57 -4.26 19.12 -6.21
C SER A 57 -3.75 18.14 -5.17
N LEU A 58 -3.19 17.00 -5.60
CA LEU A 58 -2.79 15.92 -4.72
C LEU A 58 -1.30 16.03 -4.38
N THR A 59 -0.98 16.29 -3.11
CA THR A 59 0.38 16.12 -2.59
C THR A 59 0.49 14.73 -1.99
N LYS A 60 0.78 13.74 -2.84
CA LYS A 60 1.03 12.35 -2.39
C LYS A 60 2.51 12.16 -2.02
N PRO A 61 2.84 11.34 -1.01
CA PRO A 61 4.22 10.98 -0.73
C PRO A 61 4.85 10.20 -1.89
N ALA A 62 6.17 10.24 -2.00
CA ALA A 62 6.87 9.37 -2.95
C ALA A 62 6.75 7.91 -2.50
N CYS A 63 6.42 7.03 -3.44
CA CYS A 63 6.50 5.59 -3.30
C CYS A 63 7.98 5.18 -3.38
N PRO A 64 8.59 4.72 -2.28
CA PRO A 64 10.00 4.38 -2.28
C PRO A 64 10.23 3.14 -3.13
N LYS A 65 11.40 3.07 -3.77
CA LYS A 65 11.80 1.86 -4.49
C LYS A 65 12.07 0.75 -3.46
N TYR A 66 11.35 -0.36 -3.62
CA TYR A 66 11.51 -1.51 -2.74
C TYR A 66 12.94 -2.07 -2.83
N GLY A 67 13.50 -2.46 -1.68
CA GLY A 67 14.87 -3.01 -1.57
C GLY A 67 16.00 -1.96 -1.50
N SER A 68 15.88 -0.79 -2.13
CA SER A 68 16.93 0.25 -2.04
C SER A 68 16.84 1.07 -0.76
N GLU A 69 15.62 1.40 -0.32
CA GLU A 69 15.40 2.28 0.83
C GLU A 69 14.90 1.54 2.07
N ARG A 70 14.60 0.24 1.98
CA ARG A 70 14.05 -0.59 3.07
C ARG A 70 12.81 0.02 3.73
N ARG A 71 12.05 0.77 2.93
CA ARG A 71 10.83 1.45 3.34
C ARG A 71 9.70 1.05 2.42
N THR A 72 8.50 1.03 2.98
CA THR A 72 7.27 0.76 2.28
C THR A 72 6.27 1.87 2.56
N LEU A 73 5.34 2.08 1.62
CA LEU A 73 4.17 2.90 1.87
C LEU A 73 3.22 2.14 2.79
N PHE A 74 2.90 2.75 3.92
CA PHE A 74 1.87 2.30 4.85
C PHE A 74 0.63 3.18 4.68
N VAL A 75 -0.43 2.57 4.14
CA VAL A 75 -1.70 3.25 3.87
C VAL A 75 -2.69 2.93 4.98
N THR A 76 -3.27 3.98 5.56
CA THR A 76 -4.29 3.91 6.61
C THR A 76 -5.48 4.80 6.26
N GLU A 77 -6.57 4.66 7.00
CA GLU A 77 -7.71 5.58 6.90
C GLU A 77 -7.31 7.03 7.22
N GLN A 78 -6.29 7.21 8.06
CA GLN A 78 -5.80 8.52 8.50
C GLN A 78 -4.83 9.15 7.50
N GLY A 79 -4.35 8.41 6.50
CA GLY A 79 -3.40 8.89 5.49
C GLY A 79 -2.32 7.88 5.14
N VAL A 80 -1.32 8.36 4.40
CA VAL A 80 -0.20 7.54 3.91
C VAL A 80 1.11 7.99 4.53
N GLN A 81 1.94 7.01 4.92
CA GLN A 81 3.25 7.24 5.53
C GLN A 81 4.30 6.31 4.94
N ASN A 82 5.57 6.73 4.93
CA ASN A 82 6.68 5.84 4.62
C ASN A 82 7.23 5.25 5.91
N LEU A 83 7.06 3.94 6.11
CA LEU A 83 7.56 3.22 7.29
C LEU A 83 8.71 2.30 6.92
N MET A 84 9.46 1.84 7.92
CA MET A 84 10.38 0.73 7.73
C MET A 84 9.58 -0.51 7.32
N ASP A 85 10.14 -1.28 6.41
CA ASP A 85 9.51 -2.51 5.96
C ASP A 85 9.33 -3.49 7.13
N MET A 86 8.08 -3.82 7.44
CA MET A 86 7.74 -4.73 8.54
C MET A 86 8.12 -6.17 8.24
N ASP A 87 8.39 -6.51 6.97
CA ASP A 87 8.90 -7.82 6.57
C ASP A 87 10.39 -7.98 6.90
N MET A 88 11.07 -6.93 7.36
CA MET A 88 12.40 -7.02 7.95
C MET A 88 12.38 -7.43 9.43
N ALA A 89 11.72 -8.54 9.72
CA ALA A 89 11.67 -9.12 11.06
C ALA A 89 12.18 -10.56 11.04
N GLU A 90 12.77 -11.02 12.14
CA GLU A 90 13.28 -12.40 12.28
C GLU A 90 12.23 -13.46 11.91
N LYS A 91 10.95 -13.17 12.16
CA LYS A 91 9.83 -14.03 11.79
C LYS A 91 9.72 -14.21 10.28
N CYS A 92 9.89 -13.15 9.50
CA CYS A 92 9.82 -13.20 8.04
C CYS A 92 11.07 -13.87 7.46
N ASP A 93 12.25 -13.62 8.06
CA ASP A 93 13.49 -14.32 7.69
C ASP A 93 13.38 -15.83 7.89
N PHE A 94 12.74 -16.28 8.98
CA PHE A 94 12.49 -17.69 9.22
C PHE A 94 11.70 -18.32 8.06
N TRP A 95 10.57 -17.72 7.67
CA TRP A 95 9.73 -18.26 6.61
C TRP A 95 10.41 -18.18 5.24
N ASN A 96 11.17 -17.12 4.97
CA ASN A 96 11.93 -16.97 3.73
C ASN A 96 12.99 -18.07 3.59
N ASN A 97 13.77 -18.31 4.65
CA ASN A 97 14.82 -19.34 4.68
C ASN A 97 14.29 -20.77 4.74
N ASN A 98 13.02 -20.95 5.11
CA ASN A 98 12.38 -22.26 5.28
C ASN A 98 11.10 -22.42 4.45
N SER A 99 11.03 -21.77 3.29
CA SER A 99 9.84 -21.75 2.43
C SER A 99 9.32 -23.15 2.05
N GLN A 100 10.17 -24.18 2.08
CA GLN A 100 9.79 -25.57 1.86
C GLN A 100 8.80 -26.13 2.90
N ILE A 101 8.77 -25.58 4.12
CA ILE A 101 7.90 -26.07 5.20
C ILE A 101 6.42 -25.76 4.90
N THR A 102 6.15 -24.68 4.16
CA THR A 102 4.80 -24.21 3.83
C THR A 102 4.39 -24.53 2.41
N ARG A 103 5.08 -25.47 1.75
CA ARG A 103 4.74 -25.87 0.38
C ARG A 103 3.44 -26.69 0.41
N ILE A 104 2.39 -26.13 -0.19
CA ILE A 104 1.04 -26.70 -0.29
C ILE A 104 0.85 -27.27 -1.69
#